data_AF-A0A1M7U883-F1
#
_entry.id   AF-A0A1M7U883-F1
#
_cell.length_a   1.000
_cell.length_b   1.000
_cell.length_c   1.000
_cell.angle_alpha   90.00
_cell.angle_beta   90.00
_cell.angle_gamma   90.00
#
_symmetry.space_group_name_H-M   'P 1'
#
loop_
_entity.id
_entity.type
_entity.pdbx_description
1 polymer ?
#
loop_
_entity_poly.entity_id
_entity_poly.type
_entity_poly.pdbx_seq_one_letter_code
_entity_poly.pdbx_strand_id
1 'polypeptide(L)'
;MDNDVEYILTNAPRLMKVAAATAISFALWEGVNRALLEADINTDRREIAAGYRSDCAFTAVTRLSLLLDSNLKQVSFQAIYHKLKSETVAASLLKELDDSAFSTSNTMKLAGEAVELFLQTYRSIDWTDLHGRLVHFRNRGVAHLTPHKIEKRVTYAELKSLSQAVTTMGECLELFAKGNAIPLRWDEAEEYSERAFDIWKTALA
;
A
#
# COMPACT_ATOMS: atom_id res chain seq x y z
N MET A 1 -20.58 21.99 0.50
CA MET A 1 -19.29 21.29 0.55
C MET A 1 -18.79 21.15 -0.88
N ASP A 2 -17.50 21.37 -1.13
CA ASP A 2 -16.90 21.02 -2.41
C ASP A 2 -16.96 19.49 -2.56
N ASN A 3 -17.52 18.99 -3.67
CA ASN A 3 -17.72 17.56 -3.93
C ASN A 3 -16.38 16.80 -3.84
N ASP A 4 -15.27 17.46 -4.16
CA ASP A 4 -13.93 16.86 -4.09
C ASP A 4 -13.41 16.71 -2.66
N VAL A 5 -13.72 17.67 -1.77
CA VAL A 5 -13.35 17.59 -0.35
C VAL A 5 -14.15 16.49 0.35
N GLU A 6 -15.47 16.45 0.12
CA GLU A 6 -16.34 15.42 0.65
C GLU A 6 -15.91 14.02 0.18
N TYR A 7 -15.51 13.90 -1.09
CA TYR A 7 -14.98 12.66 -1.65
C TYR A 7 -13.73 12.18 -0.90
N ILE A 8 -12.77 13.08 -0.62
CA ILE A 8 -11.53 12.72 0.09
C ILE A 8 -11.85 12.24 1.50
N LEU A 9 -12.62 13.02 2.27
CA LEU A 9 -13.00 12.69 3.65
C LEU A 9 -13.75 11.35 3.74
N THR A 10 -14.69 11.11 2.82
CA THR A 10 -15.48 9.87 2.79
C THR A 10 -14.63 8.64 2.50
N ASN A 11 -13.63 8.77 1.62
CA ASN A 11 -12.86 7.63 1.12
C ASN A 11 -11.54 7.39 1.86
N ALA A 12 -11.02 8.38 2.60
CA ALA A 12 -9.78 8.27 3.36
C ALA A 12 -9.71 7.01 4.26
N PRO A 13 -10.72 6.71 5.11
CA PRO A 13 -10.66 5.52 5.98
C PRO A 13 -10.56 4.20 5.21
N ARG A 14 -11.24 4.10 4.07
CA ARG A 14 -11.21 2.91 3.22
C ARG A 14 -9.84 2.74 2.57
N LEU A 15 -9.30 3.81 2.00
CA LEU A 15 -8.01 3.78 1.33
C LEU A 15 -6.88 3.45 2.31
N MET A 16 -6.91 4.01 3.52
CA MET A 16 -5.98 3.65 4.62
C MET A 16 -6.00 2.16 4.94
N LYS A 17 -7.20 1.57 5.13
CA LYS A 17 -7.34 0.15 5.43
C LYS A 17 -6.80 -0.73 4.30
N VAL A 18 -7.05 -0.36 3.05
CA VAL A 18 -6.53 -1.10 1.90
C VAL A 18 -5.02 -0.96 1.78
N ALA A 19 -4.45 0.23 2.04
CA ALA A 19 -3.01 0.44 2.09
C ALA A 19 -2.33 -0.40 3.18
N ALA A 20 -2.84 -0.37 4.41
CA ALA A 20 -2.37 -1.21 5.51
C ALA A 20 -2.41 -2.70 5.16
N ALA A 21 -3.54 -3.17 4.61
CA ALA A 21 -3.68 -4.56 4.17
C ALA A 21 -2.72 -4.91 3.01
N THR A 22 -2.36 -3.94 2.17
CA THR A 22 -1.37 -4.13 1.10
C THR A 22 0.02 -4.34 1.68
N ALA A 23 0.42 -3.47 2.61
CA ALA A 23 1.69 -3.53 3.32
C ALA A 23 1.85 -4.85 4.08
N ILE A 24 0.82 -5.27 4.83
CA ILE A 24 0.82 -6.55 5.53
C ILE A 24 0.98 -7.71 4.55
N SER A 25 0.22 -7.75 3.45
CA SER A 25 0.36 -8.83 2.46
C SER A 25 1.74 -8.86 1.80
N PHE A 26 2.35 -7.70 1.55
CA PHE A 26 3.73 -7.63 1.08
C PHE A 26 4.71 -8.15 2.13
N ALA A 27 4.58 -7.73 3.39
CA ALA A 27 5.45 -8.15 4.48
C ALA A 27 5.37 -9.67 4.73
N LEU A 28 4.15 -10.23 4.74
CA LEU A 28 3.94 -11.68 4.85
C LEU A 28 4.61 -12.43 3.69
N TRP A 29 4.53 -11.87 2.47
CA TRP A 29 5.21 -12.41 1.29
C TRP A 29 6.75 -12.36 1.43
N GLU A 30 7.31 -11.24 1.88
CA GLU A 30 8.75 -11.07 2.12
C GLU A 30 9.27 -12.08 3.17
N GLY A 31 8.59 -12.19 4.31
CA GLY A 31 8.99 -13.08 5.40
C GLY A 31 9.00 -14.56 5.00
N VAL A 32 7.93 -15.06 4.39
CA VAL A 32 7.89 -16.46 3.92
C VAL A 32 8.89 -16.70 2.78
N ASN A 33 9.13 -15.70 1.91
CA ASN A 33 10.12 -15.83 0.84
C ASN A 33 11.53 -15.96 1.40
N ARG A 34 11.89 -15.18 2.42
CA ARG A 34 13.16 -15.33 3.16
C ARG A 34 13.30 -16.72 3.77
N ALA A 35 12.29 -17.21 4.48
CA ALA A 35 12.32 -18.53 5.10
C ALA A 35 12.49 -19.67 4.07
N LEU A 36 11.82 -19.57 2.92
CA LEU A 36 11.94 -20.52 1.81
C LEU A 36 13.32 -20.52 1.13
N LEU A 37 14.01 -19.38 1.13
CA LEU A 37 15.37 -19.26 0.60
C LEU A 37 16.41 -19.90 1.55
N GLU A 38 16.14 -19.91 2.86
CA GLU A 38 17.02 -20.55 3.87
C GLU A 38 16.74 -22.04 4.07
N ALA A 39 15.60 -22.56 3.61
CA ALA A 39 15.24 -23.96 3.78
C ALA A 39 15.92 -24.87 2.73
N ASP A 40 16.77 -25.80 3.19
CA ASP A 40 17.54 -26.74 2.35
C ASP A 40 16.76 -27.98 1.87
N ILE A 41 15.61 -28.29 2.48
CA ILE A 41 14.92 -29.58 2.27
C ILE A 41 13.65 -29.38 1.45
N ASN A 42 13.49 -30.20 0.41
CA ASN A 42 12.26 -30.27 -0.38
C ASN A 42 11.25 -31.18 0.35
N THR A 43 10.23 -30.58 0.96
CA THR A 43 9.21 -31.24 1.78
C THR A 43 7.81 -30.74 1.44
N ASP A 44 6.77 -31.47 1.83
CA ASP A 44 5.37 -31.03 1.72
C ASP A 44 5.15 -29.65 2.37
N ARG A 45 5.88 -29.36 3.47
CA ARG A 45 5.82 -28.06 4.15
C ARG A 45 6.34 -26.93 3.26
N ARG A 46 7.38 -27.20 2.46
CA ARG A 46 7.91 -26.25 1.48
C ARG A 46 6.89 -25.92 0.39
N GLU A 47 6.14 -26.93 -0.08
CA GLU A 47 5.06 -26.71 -1.06
C GLU A 47 3.93 -25.85 -0.49
N ILE A 48 3.51 -26.11 0.75
CA ILE A 48 2.50 -25.30 1.46
C ILE A 48 2.99 -23.86 1.63
N ALA A 49 4.23 -23.67 2.10
CA ALA A 49 4.85 -22.35 2.23
C ALA A 49 4.93 -21.61 0.89
N ALA A 50 5.23 -22.32 -0.20
CA ALA A 50 5.26 -21.75 -1.54
C ALA A 50 3.87 -21.32 -2.02
N GLY A 51 2.81 -22.08 -1.70
CA GLY A 51 1.42 -21.70 -1.92
C GLY A 51 1.06 -20.44 -1.15
N TYR A 52 1.31 -20.41 0.16
CA TYR A 52 1.07 -19.24 1.02
C TYR A 52 1.78 -17.99 0.52
N ARG A 53 3.07 -18.11 0.17
CA ARG A 53 3.86 -17.03 -0.45
C ARG A 53 3.18 -16.48 -1.70
N SER A 54 2.64 -17.37 -2.52
CA SER A 54 1.98 -17.01 -3.78
C SER A 54 0.70 -16.22 -3.56
N ASP A 55 -0.12 -16.64 -2.60
CA ASP A 55 -1.36 -15.96 -2.24
C ASP A 55 -1.11 -14.58 -1.63
N CYS A 56 -0.08 -14.45 -0.79
CA CYS A 56 0.34 -13.17 -0.22
C CYS A 56 0.77 -12.19 -1.32
N ALA A 57 1.62 -12.64 -2.26
CA ALA A 57 2.06 -11.83 -3.39
C ALA A 57 0.89 -11.39 -4.28
N PHE A 58 -0.03 -12.32 -4.60
CA PHE A 58 -1.21 -12.02 -5.40
C PHE A 58 -2.10 -10.97 -4.73
N THR A 59 -2.31 -11.13 -3.43
CA THR A 59 -3.14 -10.21 -2.66
C THR A 59 -2.53 -8.82 -2.60
N ALA A 60 -1.22 -8.72 -2.35
CA ALA A 60 -0.50 -7.45 -2.37
C ALA A 60 -0.62 -6.75 -3.73
N VAL A 61 -0.35 -7.45 -4.83
CA VAL A 61 -0.40 -6.86 -6.17
C VAL A 61 -1.81 -6.48 -6.60
N THR A 62 -2.82 -7.26 -6.22
CA THR A 62 -4.22 -6.92 -6.49
C THR A 62 -4.60 -5.62 -5.78
N ARG A 63 -4.21 -5.45 -4.51
CA ARG A 63 -4.49 -4.22 -3.77
C ARG A 63 -3.67 -3.03 -4.28
N LEU A 64 -2.41 -3.22 -4.66
CA LEU A 64 -1.61 -2.19 -5.35
C LEU A 64 -2.32 -1.72 -6.63
N SER A 65 -2.84 -2.66 -7.43
CA SER A 65 -3.58 -2.34 -8.65
C SER A 65 -4.83 -1.51 -8.39
N LEU A 66 -5.53 -1.79 -7.28
CA LEU A 66 -6.72 -1.02 -6.86
C LEU A 66 -6.35 0.37 -6.34
N LEU A 67 -5.34 0.46 -5.48
CA LEU A 67 -4.90 1.72 -4.88
C LEU A 67 -4.31 2.67 -5.91
N LEU A 68 -3.64 2.14 -6.94
CA LEU A 68 -2.98 2.95 -7.95
C LEU A 68 -3.82 3.12 -9.22
N ASP A 69 -5.05 2.60 -9.28
CA ASP A 69 -5.87 2.53 -10.50
C ASP A 69 -6.01 3.88 -11.23
N SER A 70 -5.69 3.87 -12.53
CA SER A 70 -5.87 4.98 -13.48
C SER A 70 -7.33 5.40 -13.72
N ASN A 71 -8.29 4.55 -13.39
CA ASN A 71 -9.71 4.88 -13.56
C ASN A 71 -10.17 5.85 -12.47
N LEU A 72 -10.28 7.13 -12.81
CA LEU A 72 -10.73 8.20 -11.91
C LEU A 72 -12.18 8.04 -11.39
N LYS A 73 -12.95 7.10 -11.94
CA LYS A 73 -14.28 6.76 -11.43
C LYS A 73 -14.22 5.75 -10.27
N GLN A 74 -13.07 5.12 -10.04
CA GLN A 74 -12.81 4.22 -8.93
C GLN A 74 -12.22 5.01 -7.75
N VAL A 75 -12.36 4.45 -6.56
CA VAL A 75 -11.74 4.99 -5.34
C VAL A 75 -10.29 4.51 -5.28
N SER A 76 -9.35 5.39 -5.60
CA SER A 76 -7.91 5.12 -5.64
C SER A 76 -7.09 6.32 -5.14
N PHE A 77 -5.81 6.11 -4.83
CA PHE A 77 -4.89 7.20 -4.51
C PHE A 77 -4.64 8.12 -5.69
N GLN A 78 -4.77 7.61 -6.93
CA GLN A 78 -4.70 8.46 -8.11
C GLN A 78 -5.90 9.43 -8.15
N ALA A 79 -7.11 8.99 -7.83
CA ALA A 79 -8.27 9.88 -7.73
C ALA A 79 -8.08 10.95 -6.63
N ILE A 80 -7.52 10.57 -5.48
CA ILE A 80 -7.17 11.51 -4.40
C ILE A 80 -6.10 12.51 -4.85
N TYR A 81 -5.03 12.04 -5.49
CA TYR A 81 -3.95 12.89 -6.02
C TYR A 81 -4.47 13.97 -6.96
N HIS A 82 -5.33 13.61 -7.90
CA HIS A 82 -5.87 14.57 -8.87
C HIS A 82 -6.71 15.66 -8.21
N LYS A 83 -7.42 15.34 -7.12
CA LYS A 83 -8.19 16.29 -6.33
C LYS A 83 -7.27 17.18 -5.48
N LEU A 84 -6.35 16.58 -4.73
CA LEU A 84 -5.39 17.27 -3.86
C LEU A 84 -4.41 18.17 -4.62
N LYS A 85 -4.19 17.94 -5.92
CA LYS A 85 -3.36 18.83 -6.75
C LYS A 85 -3.96 20.23 -6.87
N SER A 86 -5.27 20.38 -6.70
CA SER A 86 -5.90 21.71 -6.68
C SER A 86 -5.64 22.40 -5.35
N GLU A 87 -4.97 23.56 -5.38
CA GLU A 87 -4.72 24.39 -4.20
C GLU A 87 -6.02 24.78 -3.50
N THR A 88 -7.12 24.98 -4.25
CA THR A 88 -8.43 25.30 -3.67
C THR A 88 -9.03 24.13 -2.89
N VAL A 89 -8.87 22.91 -3.38
CA VAL A 89 -9.35 21.69 -2.72
C VAL A 89 -8.51 21.43 -1.47
N ALA A 90 -7.18 21.54 -1.58
CA ALA A 90 -6.28 21.39 -0.45
C ALA A 90 -6.59 22.42 0.66
N ALA A 91 -6.72 23.70 0.32
CA ALA A 91 -7.06 24.75 1.28
C ALA A 91 -8.43 24.52 1.93
N SER A 92 -9.42 24.09 1.15
CA SER A 92 -10.76 23.79 1.67
C SER A 92 -10.77 22.57 2.59
N LEU A 93 -10.01 21.53 2.26
CA LEU A 93 -9.85 20.33 3.08
C LEU A 93 -9.19 20.66 4.42
N LEU A 94 -8.17 21.53 4.43
CA LEU A 94 -7.52 21.99 5.66
C LEU A 94 -8.47 22.83 6.53
N LYS A 95 -9.32 23.67 5.91
CA LYS A 95 -10.32 24.45 6.62
C LYS A 95 -11.37 23.56 7.31
N GLU A 96 -11.82 22.49 6.65
CA GLU A 96 -12.75 21.52 7.26
C GLU A 96 -12.18 20.80 8.49
N LEU A 97 -10.84 20.71 8.61
CA LEU A 97 -10.20 20.25 9.83
C LEU A 97 -10.20 21.32 10.92
N ASP A 98 -9.98 22.59 10.55
CA ASP A 98 -9.98 23.73 11.48
C ASP A 98 -11.34 24.00 12.12
N ASP A 99 -12.42 23.87 11.33
CA ASP A 99 -13.80 24.00 11.82
C ASP A 99 -14.22 22.87 12.79
N SER A 100 -13.38 21.84 12.99
CA SER A 100 -13.60 20.83 14.02
C SER A 100 -13.21 21.36 15.41
N ALA A 101 -14.11 21.22 16.39
CA ALA A 101 -13.99 21.81 17.74
C ALA A 101 -12.75 21.41 18.57
N PHE A 102 -11.86 20.58 18.01
CA PHE A 102 -10.64 20.06 18.63
C PHE A 102 -9.36 20.36 17.82
N SER A 103 -9.44 21.15 16.74
CA SER A 103 -8.27 21.50 15.94
C SER A 103 -7.36 22.48 16.66
N THR A 104 -6.05 22.26 16.56
CA THR A 104 -5.01 23.19 17.03
C THR A 104 -4.21 23.72 15.84
N SER A 105 -3.48 24.82 16.01
CA SER A 105 -2.55 25.32 14.99
C SER A 105 -1.53 24.26 14.54
N ASN A 106 -1.19 23.32 15.42
CA ASN A 106 -0.31 22.19 15.11
C ASN A 106 -0.98 21.15 14.20
N THR A 107 -2.29 20.90 14.38
CA THR A 107 -3.07 19.98 13.55
C THR A 107 -3.12 20.44 12.09
N MET A 108 -3.31 21.74 11.86
CA MET A 108 -3.31 22.31 10.51
C MET A 108 -1.94 22.18 9.83
N LYS A 109 -0.86 22.44 10.57
CA LYS A 109 0.50 22.30 10.05
C LYS A 109 0.78 20.86 9.63
N LEU A 110 0.48 19.90 10.50
CA LEU A 110 0.63 18.47 10.22
C LEU A 110 -0.22 18.01 9.02
N ALA A 111 -1.44 18.53 8.89
CA ALA A 111 -2.30 18.22 7.75
C ALA A 111 -1.75 18.78 6.43
N GLY A 112 -1.18 19.98 6.44
CA GLY A 112 -0.47 20.55 5.29
C GLY A 112 0.74 19.71 4.88
N GLU A 113 1.59 19.37 5.86
CA GLU A 113 2.76 18.50 5.67
C GLU A 113 2.35 17.11 5.12
N ALA A 114 1.25 16.54 5.61
CA ALA A 114 0.72 15.26 5.12
C ALA A 114 0.22 15.34 3.66
N VAL A 115 -0.46 16.42 3.27
CA VAL A 115 -0.86 16.62 1.87
C VAL A 115 0.35 16.74 0.96
N GLU A 116 1.36 17.53 1.36
CA GLU A 116 2.59 17.67 0.60
C GLU A 116 3.33 16.33 0.45
N LEU A 117 3.46 15.57 1.54
CA LEU A 117 4.09 14.26 1.54
C LEU A 117 3.33 13.27 0.64
N PHE A 118 1.99 13.28 0.67
CA PHE A 118 1.16 12.47 -0.23
C PHE A 118 1.47 12.78 -1.70
N LEU A 119 1.45 14.08 -2.07
CA LEU A 119 1.69 14.53 -3.44
C LEU A 119 3.12 14.20 -3.89
N GLN A 120 4.11 14.34 -3.02
CA GLN A 120 5.51 14.00 -3.29
C GLN A 120 5.69 12.49 -3.51
N THR A 121 5.13 11.68 -2.60
CA THR A 121 5.19 10.21 -2.68
C THR A 121 4.51 9.69 -3.95
N TYR A 122 3.36 10.25 -4.33
CA TYR A 122 2.70 9.88 -5.58
C TYR A 122 3.58 10.18 -6.81
N ARG A 123 4.26 11.34 -6.83
CA ARG A 123 5.13 11.76 -7.94
C ARG A 123 6.41 10.95 -8.04
N SER A 124 6.87 10.32 -6.95
CA SER A 124 8.06 9.46 -6.99
C SER A 124 7.80 8.08 -7.59
N ILE A 125 6.53 7.69 -7.79
CA ILE A 125 6.18 6.42 -8.43
C ILE A 125 6.54 6.48 -9.92
N ASP A 126 7.23 5.46 -10.43
CA ASP A 126 7.40 5.28 -11.87
C ASP A 126 6.11 4.72 -12.49
N TRP A 127 5.35 5.61 -13.12
CA TRP A 127 4.09 5.30 -13.78
C TRP A 127 4.26 4.60 -15.13
N THR A 128 5.49 4.50 -15.66
CA THR A 128 5.76 3.94 -16.99
C THR A 128 5.32 2.48 -17.07
N ASP A 129 4.27 2.22 -17.85
CA ASP A 129 3.63 0.90 -18.02
C ASP A 129 3.20 0.21 -16.71
N LEU A 130 3.09 0.95 -15.59
CA LEU A 130 2.86 0.36 -14.27
C LEU A 130 1.59 -0.51 -14.24
N HIS A 131 0.49 -0.04 -14.82
CA HIS A 131 -0.76 -0.79 -14.91
C HIS A 131 -0.64 -2.06 -15.74
N GLY A 132 0.00 -1.99 -16.91
CA GLY A 132 0.25 -3.15 -17.75
C GLY A 132 1.07 -4.20 -17.00
N ARG A 133 2.07 -3.75 -16.26
CA ARG A 133 3.00 -4.59 -15.47
C ARG A 133 2.31 -5.22 -14.26
N LEU A 134 1.49 -4.48 -13.50
CA LEU A 134 0.69 -5.01 -12.38
C LEU A 134 -0.40 -5.99 -12.86
N VAL A 135 -1.14 -5.67 -13.93
CA VAL A 135 -2.15 -6.57 -14.52
C VAL A 135 -1.51 -7.85 -15.04
N HIS A 136 -0.34 -7.74 -15.67
CA HIS A 136 0.41 -8.89 -16.13
C HIS A 136 0.85 -9.78 -14.96
N PHE A 137 1.36 -9.20 -13.87
CA PHE A 137 1.74 -9.96 -12.68
C PHE A 137 0.54 -10.68 -12.08
N ARG A 138 -0.60 -9.99 -11.94
CA ARG A 138 -1.85 -10.61 -11.46
C ARG A 138 -2.29 -11.78 -12.35
N ASN A 139 -2.23 -11.61 -13.68
CA ASN A 139 -2.77 -12.60 -14.63
C ASN A 139 -1.78 -13.75 -14.95
N ARG A 140 -0.46 -13.53 -14.88
CA ARG A 140 0.57 -14.52 -15.28
C ARG A 140 1.57 -14.86 -14.19
N GLY A 141 1.77 -13.98 -13.20
CA GLY A 141 2.71 -14.18 -12.11
C GLY A 141 2.31 -15.34 -11.21
N VAL A 142 1.01 -15.49 -10.90
CA VAL A 142 0.50 -16.48 -9.93
C VAL A 142 0.67 -17.94 -10.37
N ALA A 143 0.58 -18.22 -11.68
CA ALA A 143 0.65 -19.60 -12.17
C ALA A 143 2.06 -20.23 -12.08
N HIS A 144 3.11 -19.41 -11.90
CA HIS A 144 4.49 -19.87 -12.05
C HIS A 144 5.50 -19.14 -11.15
N LEU A 145 5.23 -19.01 -9.85
CA LEU A 145 6.13 -18.29 -8.93
C LEU A 145 7.38 -19.12 -8.57
N THR A 146 8.36 -19.16 -9.46
CA THR A 146 9.77 -19.23 -9.04
C THR A 146 10.35 -17.80 -9.04
N PRO A 147 11.32 -17.47 -8.16
CA PRO A 147 11.93 -16.14 -8.09
C PRO A 147 12.38 -15.58 -9.46
N HIS A 148 12.93 -16.43 -10.33
CA HIS A 148 13.37 -16.07 -11.69
C HIS A 148 12.25 -15.63 -12.66
N LYS A 149 10.97 -15.90 -12.36
CA LYS A 149 9.85 -15.53 -13.24
C LYS A 149 9.22 -14.18 -12.88
N ILE A 150 9.41 -13.71 -11.65
CA ILE A 150 9.00 -12.36 -11.19
C ILE A 150 9.81 -11.30 -11.94
N GLU A 151 11.11 -11.55 -12.14
CA GLU A 151 12.06 -10.65 -12.81
C GLU A 151 11.69 -10.24 -14.24
N LYS A 152 10.80 -10.96 -14.94
CA LYS A 152 10.52 -10.66 -16.34
C LYS A 152 9.79 -9.34 -16.58
N ARG A 153 9.06 -8.76 -15.60
CA ARG A 153 8.34 -7.46 -15.75
C ARG A 153 8.07 -6.63 -14.49
N VAL A 154 8.02 -7.21 -13.29
CA VAL A 154 7.85 -6.46 -12.01
C VAL A 154 8.81 -7.04 -11.00
N THR A 155 9.77 -6.26 -10.52
CA THR A 155 10.82 -6.78 -9.62
C THR A 155 10.36 -6.81 -8.16
N TYR A 156 11.03 -7.61 -7.33
CA TYR A 156 10.86 -7.56 -5.88
C TYR A 156 11.04 -6.14 -5.32
N ALA A 157 12.12 -5.48 -5.73
CA ALA A 157 12.45 -4.11 -5.31
C ALA A 157 11.37 -3.11 -5.70
N GLU A 158 10.76 -3.31 -6.87
CA GLU A 158 9.64 -2.49 -7.30
C GLU A 158 8.40 -2.73 -6.45
N LEU A 159 8.00 -3.98 -6.19
CA LEU A 159 6.86 -4.27 -5.32
C LEU A 159 7.07 -3.72 -3.91
N LYS A 160 8.31 -3.75 -3.40
CA LYS A 160 8.68 -3.14 -2.12
C LYS A 160 8.47 -1.64 -2.15
N SER A 161 9.03 -0.98 -3.17
CA SER A 161 8.93 0.48 -3.33
C SER A 161 7.47 0.94 -3.51
N LEU A 162 6.68 0.21 -4.28
CA LEU A 162 5.25 0.49 -4.44
C LEU A 162 4.47 0.27 -3.14
N SER A 163 4.77 -0.81 -2.41
CA SER A 163 4.13 -1.10 -1.12
C SER A 163 4.46 -0.03 -0.09
N GLN A 164 5.71 0.43 -0.04
CA GLN A 164 6.14 1.57 0.77
C GLN A 164 5.36 2.83 0.39
N ALA A 165 5.34 3.18 -0.90
CA ALA A 165 4.66 4.38 -1.38
C ALA A 165 3.17 4.41 -1.02
N VAL A 166 2.45 3.30 -1.22
CA VAL A 166 1.02 3.23 -0.86
C VAL A 166 0.79 3.25 0.65
N THR A 167 1.72 2.71 1.45
CA THR A 167 1.68 2.78 2.92
C THR A 167 1.80 4.23 3.38
N THR A 168 2.82 4.95 2.90
CA THR A 168 3.04 6.36 3.20
C THR A 168 1.86 7.23 2.75
N MET A 169 1.35 7.02 1.53
CA MET A 169 0.14 7.73 1.07
C MET A 169 -1.08 7.42 1.94
N GLY A 170 -1.22 6.18 2.44
CA GLY A 170 -2.25 5.81 3.40
C GLY A 170 -2.11 6.57 4.72
N GLU A 171 -0.91 6.62 5.30
CA GLU A 171 -0.61 7.35 6.54
C GLU A 171 -0.96 8.84 6.43
N CYS A 172 -0.64 9.47 5.28
CA CYS A 172 -0.97 10.87 5.04
C CYS A 172 -2.50 11.17 5.12
N LEU A 173 -3.36 10.15 5.03
CA LEU A 173 -4.81 10.33 5.11
C LEU A 173 -5.37 10.23 6.54
N GLU A 174 -4.55 9.94 7.55
CA GLU A 174 -4.97 9.73 8.94
C GLU A 174 -5.81 10.89 9.49
N LEU A 175 -5.31 12.11 9.33
CA LEU A 175 -5.97 13.32 9.82
C LEU A 175 -7.34 13.55 9.16
N PHE A 176 -7.53 13.06 7.93
CA PHE A 176 -8.78 13.18 7.19
C PHE A 176 -9.78 12.06 7.48
N ALA A 177 -9.33 10.95 8.08
CA ALA A 177 -10.17 9.81 8.41
C ALA A 177 -10.98 9.98 9.70
N LYS A 178 -10.75 11.06 10.47
CA LYS A 178 -11.49 11.39 11.71
C LYS A 178 -11.56 10.21 12.71
N GLY A 179 -10.48 9.42 12.81
CA GLY A 179 -10.38 8.26 13.70
C GLY A 179 -11.09 6.98 13.22
N ASN A 180 -11.66 6.95 12.02
CA ASN A 180 -12.36 5.77 11.47
C ASN A 180 -11.43 4.69 10.89
N ALA A 181 -10.12 4.95 10.90
CA ALA A 181 -9.06 4.04 10.52
C ALA A 181 -7.78 4.43 11.26
N ILE A 182 -6.95 3.43 11.54
CA ILE A 182 -5.58 3.60 12.04
C ILE A 182 -4.67 3.23 10.87
N PRO A 183 -3.75 4.11 10.44
CA PRO A 183 -2.80 3.75 9.39
C PRO A 183 -1.84 2.68 9.92
N LEU A 184 -1.33 1.86 9.02
CA LEU A 184 -0.15 1.06 9.33
C LEU A 184 1.07 1.85 8.88
N ARG A 185 2.06 1.98 9.74
CA ARG A 185 3.35 2.57 9.37
C ARG A 185 4.27 1.52 8.74
N TRP A 186 5.26 1.97 7.97
CA TRP A 186 6.12 1.03 7.25
C TRP A 186 7.01 0.19 8.18
N ASP A 187 7.52 0.77 9.27
CA ASP A 187 8.26 0.07 10.32
C ASP A 187 7.41 -1.03 10.98
N GLU A 188 6.13 -0.76 11.24
CA GLU A 188 5.19 -1.77 11.73
C GLU A 188 4.98 -2.90 10.71
N ALA A 189 4.96 -2.59 9.40
CA ALA A 189 4.89 -3.60 8.35
C ALA A 189 6.15 -4.48 8.31
N GLU A 190 7.33 -3.93 8.60
CA GLU A 190 8.57 -4.71 8.70
C GLU A 190 8.50 -5.73 9.86
N GLU A 191 7.85 -5.40 10.97
CA GLU A 191 7.62 -6.38 12.04
C GLU A 191 6.76 -7.57 11.59
N TYR A 192 5.78 -7.36 10.71
CA TYR A 192 5.01 -8.47 10.13
C TYR A 192 5.90 -9.38 9.27
N SER A 193 6.90 -8.81 8.60
CA SER A 193 7.87 -9.55 7.79
C SER A 193 8.75 -10.44 8.66
N GLU A 194 9.29 -9.90 9.75
CA GLU A 194 10.08 -10.68 10.72
C GLU A 194 9.26 -11.78 11.38
N ARG A 195 8.03 -11.49 11.84
CA ARG A 195 7.15 -12.50 12.44
C ARG A 195 6.82 -13.61 11.44
N ALA A 196 6.52 -13.27 10.19
CA ALA A 196 6.25 -14.25 9.15
C ALA A 196 7.49 -15.12 8.85
N PHE A 197 8.67 -14.51 8.82
CA PHE A 197 9.94 -15.21 8.67
C PHE A 197 10.15 -16.22 9.80
N ASP A 198 10.03 -15.82 11.07
CA ASP A 198 10.25 -16.69 12.22
C ASP A 198 9.27 -17.87 12.26
N ILE A 199 8.00 -17.62 11.98
CA ILE A 199 6.95 -18.65 11.90
C ILE A 199 7.30 -19.69 10.82
N TRP A 200 7.61 -19.22 9.61
CA TRP A 200 7.89 -20.14 8.50
C TRP A 200 9.24 -20.83 8.64
N LYS A 201 10.25 -20.16 9.17
CA LYS A 201 11.55 -20.77 9.48
C LYS A 201 11.40 -21.91 10.46
N THR A 202 10.60 -21.73 11.50
CA THR A 202 10.28 -22.78 12.47
C THR A 202 9.48 -23.91 11.84
N ALA A 203 8.50 -23.60 10.99
CA ALA A 203 7.68 -24.61 10.33
C ALA A 203 8.48 -25.45 9.29
N LEU A 204 9.49 -24.84 8.66
CA LEU A 204 10.31 -25.47 7.61
C LEU A 204 11.53 -26.24 8.14
N ALA A 205 11.88 -26.07 9.42
CA ALA A 205 12.89 -26.88 10.11
C ALA A 205 12.41 -28.33 10.36
#